data_AF-S7UH81-F1
#
_entry.id   AF-S7UH81-F1
#
_cell.length_a   1.000
_cell.length_b   1.000
_cell.length_c   1.000
_cell.angle_alpha   90.00
_cell.angle_beta   90.00
_cell.angle_gamma   90.00
#
_symmetry.space_group_name_H-M   'P 1'
#
loop_
_entity.id
_entity.type
_entity.pdbx_description
1 polymer ?
#
loop_
_entity_poly.entity_id
_entity_poly.type
_entity_poly.pdbx_seq_one_letter_code
_entity_poly.pdbx_strand_id
1 'polypeptide(L)' 'MTLKPVQLTLSVEDVTDILHIAVDQDPLRALNFVKTVLAKKVEKALQRH' A
#
# COMPACT_ATOMS: atom_id res chain seq x y z
N MET A 1 -5.07 10.85 -21.88
CA MET A 1 -5.97 10.22 -20.89
C MET A 1 -5.70 10.86 -19.53
N THR A 2 -6.68 11.54 -18.95
CA THR A 2 -6.61 12.04 -17.57
C THR A 2 -6.97 10.88 -16.64
N LEU A 3 -5.97 10.17 -16.14
CA LEU A 3 -6.18 9.13 -15.12
C LEU A 3 -6.79 9.80 -13.89
N LYS A 4 -7.97 9.32 -13.47
CA LYS A 4 -8.57 9.78 -12.21
C LYS A 4 -7.68 9.32 -11.05
N PRO A 5 -7.40 10.18 -10.06
CA PRO A 5 -6.60 9.79 -8.91
C PRO A 5 -7.30 8.67 -8.15
N VAL A 6 -6.57 7.58 -7.88
CA VAL A 6 -7.04 6.47 -7.04
C VAL A 6 -6.78 6.83 -5.59
N GLN A 7 -7.84 6.94 -4.79
CA GLN A 7 -7.73 7.11 -3.34
C GLN A 7 -7.69 5.74 -2.66
N LEU A 8 -6.68 5.50 -1.84
CA LEU A 8 -6.52 4.27 -1.08
C LEU A 8 -6.80 4.53 0.41
N THR A 9 -7.69 3.73 1.00
CA THR A 9 -7.91 3.73 2.45
C THR A 9 -6.96 2.73 3.11
N LEU A 10 -6.14 3.24 4.04
CA LEU A 10 -5.23 2.44 4.85
C LEU A 10 -5.79 2.30 6.27
N SER A 11 -5.61 1.14 6.87
CA SER A 11 -5.88 0.95 8.30
C SER A 11 -4.75 1.57 9.12
N VAL A 12 -4.98 1.76 10.42
CA VAL A 12 -3.93 2.22 11.35
C VAL A 12 -2.74 1.24 11.38
N GLU A 13 -3.01 -0.05 11.26
CA GLU A 13 -1.97 -1.09 11.18
C GLU A 13 -1.12 -0.94 9.91
N ASP A 14 -1.76 -0.73 8.74
CA ASP A 14 -1.05 -0.52 7.48
C ASP A 14 -0.13 0.71 7.55
N VAL A 15 -0.61 1.80 8.17
CA VAL A 15 0.17 3.03 8.34
C VAL A 15 1.36 2.80 9.27
N THR A 16 1.17 2.04 10.35
CA THR A 16 2.23 1.71 11.30
C THR A 16 3.32 0.87 10.64
N ASP A 17 2.95 -0.10 9.81
CA ASP A 17 3.92 -0.90 9.04
C ASP A 17 4.68 -0.07 8.01
N ILE A 18 4.02 0.88 7.33
CA ILE A 18 4.70 1.82 6.43
C ILE A 18 5.72 2.66 7.18
N LEU A 19 5.36 3.18 8.35
CA LEU A 19 6.26 3.99 9.16
C LEU A 19 7.45 3.17 9.65
N HIS A 20 7.23 1.91 10.08
CA HIS A 20 8.33 1.00 10.40
C HIS A 20 9.24 0.74 9.20
N ILE A 21 8.69 0.48 8.02
CA ILE A 21 9.47 0.30 6.78
C ILE A 21 10.27 1.56 6.42
N ALA A 22 9.74 2.75 6.71
CA ALA A 22 10.42 4.01 6.40
C ALA A 22 11.62 4.28 7.33
N VAL A 23 11.58 3.78 8.56
CA VAL A 23 12.66 3.97 9.55
C VAL A 23 13.65 2.81 9.59
N ASP A 24 13.20 1.58 9.32
CA ASP A 24 14.05 0.40 9.26
C ASP A 24 14.58 0.16 7.85
N GLN A 25 15.84 -0.25 7.74
CA GLN A 25 16.43 -0.70 6.47
C GLN A 25 16.15 -2.20 6.21
N ASP A 26 14.89 -2.63 6.38
CA ASP A 26 14.47 -4.01 6.06
C ASP A 26 13.79 -4.05 4.68
N PRO A 27 14.54 -4.29 3.59
CA PRO A 27 13.99 -4.36 2.24
C PRO A 27 13.07 -5.55 2.03
N LEU A 28 13.18 -6.63 2.80
CA LEU A 28 12.32 -7.81 2.67
C LEU A 28 10.94 -7.52 3.24
N ARG A 29 10.87 -6.86 4.40
CA ARG A 29 9.61 -6.40 4.99
C ARG A 29 8.91 -5.38 4.07
N ALA A 30 9.66 -4.44 3.50
CA ALA A 30 9.15 -3.47 2.54
C ALA A 30 8.54 -4.16 1.31
N LEU A 31 9.26 -5.10 0.71
CA LEU A 31 8.81 -5.83 -0.46
C LEU A 31 7.55 -6.66 -0.17
N ASN A 32 7.51 -7.33 0.99
CA ASN A 32 6.35 -8.09 1.41
C ASN A 32 5.11 -7.22 1.60
N PHE A 33 5.26 -6.04 2.22
CA PHE A 33 4.16 -5.09 2.39
C PHE A 33 3.59 -4.64 1.04
N VAL A 34 4.45 -4.27 0.08
CA VAL A 34 4.02 -3.85 -1.26
C VAL A 34 3.25 -4.97 -1.97
N LYS A 35 3.80 -6.18 -1.98
CA LYS A 35 3.21 -7.33 -2.70
C LYS A 35 1.89 -7.82 -2.10
N THR A 36 1.73 -7.71 -0.78
CA THR A 36 0.60 -8.35 -0.09
C THR A 36 -0.49 -7.38 0.33
N VAL A 37 -0.12 -6.18 0.81
CA VAL A 37 -1.07 -5.18 1.33
C VAL A 37 -1.40 -4.17 0.24
N LEU A 38 -0.38 -3.50 -0.29
CA LEU A 38 -0.59 -2.39 -1.22
C LEU A 38 -1.19 -2.86 -2.55
N ALA A 39 -0.65 -3.92 -3.15
CA ALA A 39 -1.16 -4.49 -4.40
C ALA A 39 -2.65 -4.85 -4.30
N LYS A 40 -3.05 -5.57 -3.24
CA LYS A 40 -4.45 -5.95 -3.02
C LYS A 40 -5.39 -4.75 -2.85
N LYS A 41 -4.92 -3.69 -2.18
CA LYS A 41 -5.71 -2.46 -2.02
C LYS A 41 -5.87 -1.71 -3.33
N VAL A 42 -4.81 -1.64 -4.13
CA VAL A 42 -4.85 -1.05 -5.48
C VAL A 42 -5.79 -1.84 -6.40
N GLU A 43 -5.69 -3.17 -6.43
CA GLU A 43 -6.60 -4.03 -7.19
C GLU A 43 -8.07 -3.79 -6.81
N LYS A 44 -8.37 -3.77 -5.50
CA LYS A 44 -9.74 -3.49 -5.01
C LYS A 44 -10.24 -2.10 -5.38
N ALA A 45 -9.36 -1.09 -5.35
CA ALA A 45 -9.72 0.26 -5.72
C ALA A 45 -10.00 0.36 -7.23
N LEU A 46 -9.20 -0.31 -8.06
CA LEU A 46 -9.40 -0.38 -9.51
C LEU A 46 -10.65 -1.17 -9.90
N GLN A 47 -10.98 -2.26 -9.22
CA GLN A 47 -12.22 -3.03 -9.45
C GLN A 47 -13.50 -2.27 -9.10
N ARG A 48 -13.40 -1.25 -8.23
CA ARG A 48 -14.54 -0.41 -7.83
C ARG A 48 -14.82 0.75 -8.78
N HIS A 49 -13.98 0.96 -9.79
CA HIS A 49 -14.10 2.00 -10.81
C HIS A 49 -14.50 1.43 -12.17
#